data_AF-A0A3D3R727-F1
#
_entry.id   AF-A0A3D3R727-F1
#
_cell.length_a   1.000
_cell.length_b   1.000
_cell.length_c   1.000
_cell.angle_alpha   90.00
_cell.angle_beta   90.00
_cell.angle_gamma   90.00
#
_symmetry.space_group_name_H-M   'P 1'
#
loop_
_entity.id
_entity.type
_entity.pdbx_description
1 polymer ?
#
loop_
_entity_poly.entity_id
_entity_poly.type
_entity_poly.pdbx_seq_one_letter_code
_entity_poly.pdbx_strand_id
1 'polypeptide(L)' 'MSTTNLPGSFSMVPRGNIREVVVQRILTAVIRGEFPVGHRMVIQSLAEQFGVSATPVREALV' A
#
# COMPACT_ATOMS: atom_id res chain seq x y z
N MET A 1 -3.52 38.44 14.86
CA MET A 1 -4.83 37.98 14.35
C MET A 1 -4.64 36.57 13.85
N SER A 2 -5.22 35.62 14.58
CA SER A 2 -5.04 34.18 14.45
C SER A 2 -5.91 33.61 13.33
N THR A 3 -5.36 32.74 12.50
CA THR A 3 -6.15 31.79 11.71
C THR A 3 -5.62 30.39 11.98
N THR A 4 -6.39 29.67 12.78
CA THR A 4 -6.21 28.28 13.22
C THR A 4 -6.35 27.33 12.04
N ASN A 5 -5.33 26.51 11.77
CA ASN A 5 -5.45 25.35 10.88
C ASN A 5 -6.36 24.30 11.54
N LEU A 6 -7.49 23.97 10.90
CA LEU A 6 -8.35 22.87 11.29
C LEU A 6 -7.72 21.52 10.90
N PRO A 7 -7.68 20.51 11.78
CA PRO A 7 -7.29 19.16 11.42
C PRO A 7 -8.50 18.40 10.88
N GLY A 8 -8.40 17.86 9.65
CA GLY A 8 -9.39 16.91 9.14
C GLY A 8 -9.79 17.02 7.67
N SER A 9 -8.86 17.35 6.76
CA SER A 9 -9.08 17.05 5.34
C SER A 9 -8.65 15.62 5.06
N PHE A 10 -9.59 14.67 5.19
CA PHE A 10 -9.44 13.36 4.54
C PHE A 10 -9.55 13.58 3.03
N SER A 11 -8.45 14.03 2.43
CA SER A 11 -8.30 14.11 0.99
C SER A 11 -8.47 12.68 0.48
N MET A 12 -9.55 12.48 -0.28
CA MET A 12 -9.85 11.20 -0.89
C MET A 12 -8.68 10.82 -1.80
N VAL A 13 -7.83 9.92 -1.32
CA VAL A 13 -6.71 9.39 -2.08
C VAL A 13 -7.31 8.80 -3.35
N PRO A 14 -6.95 9.29 -4.55
CA PRO A 14 -7.45 8.72 -5.79
C PRO A 14 -7.18 7.21 -5.77
N ARG A 15 -8.18 6.39 -6.09
CA ARG A 15 -8.08 4.91 -5.99
C ARG A 15 -6.83 4.36 -6.71
N GLY A 16 -6.33 5.05 -7.73
CA GLY A 16 -5.08 4.73 -8.42
C GLY A 16 -3.83 4.78 -7.53
N ASN A 17 -3.74 5.73 -6.60
CA ASN A 17 -2.53 5.95 -5.80
C ASN A 17 -2.29 4.78 -4.81
N ILE A 18 -3.33 4.23 -4.18
CA ILE A 18 -3.15 3.12 -3.22
C ILE A 18 -2.62 1.87 -3.93
N ARG A 19 -3.20 1.50 -5.08
CA ARG A 19 -2.72 0.35 -5.87
C ARG A 19 -1.28 0.56 -6.31
N GLU A 20 -0.96 1.73 -6.87
CA GLU A 20 0.39 2.06 -7.33
C GLU A 20 1.42 2.00 -6.19
N VAL A 21 1.06 2.54 -5.01
CA VAL A 21 1.91 2.45 -3.80
C VAL A 21 2.15 1.00 -3.39
N VAL A 22 1.11 0.15 -3.41
CA VAL A 22 1.25 -1.27 -3.08
C VAL A 22 2.17 -1.99 -4.08
N VAL A 23 1.99 -1.74 -5.39
CA VAL A 23 2.89 -2.29 -6.43
C VAL A 23 4.33 -1.87 -6.18
N GLN A 24 4.58 -0.57 -5.96
CA GLN A 24 5.93 -0.06 -5.73
C GLN A 24 6.58 -0.66 -4.48
N ARG A 25 5.81 -0.83 -3.40
CA ARG A 25 6.30 -1.48 -2.18
C ARG A 25 6.68 -2.94 -2.40
N ILE A 26 5.82 -3.72 -3.07
CA ILE A 26 6.09 -5.12 -3.38
C ILE A 26 7.34 -5.24 -4.27
N LEU A 27 7.41 -4.47 -5.35
CA LEU A 27 8.57 -4.48 -6.25
C LEU A 27 9.87 -4.10 -5.54
N THR A 28 9.83 -3.06 -4.70
CA THR A 28 11.01 -2.64 -3.91
C THR A 28 11.50 -3.77 -3.00
N ALA A 29 10.59 -4.43 -2.29
CA ALA A 29 10.93 -5.55 -1.40
C ALA A 29 11.46 -6.77 -2.17
N VAL A 30 10.91 -7.07 -3.35
CA VAL A 30 11.44 -8.14 -4.24
C VAL A 30 12.85 -7.83 -4.69
N ILE A 31 13.11 -6.62 -5.21
CA ILE A 31 14.43 -6.21 -5.72
C ILE A 31 15.48 -6.20 -4.61
N ARG A 32 15.09 -5.83 -3.38
CA ARG A 32 15.96 -5.89 -2.19
C ARG A 32 16.21 -7.31 -1.68
N GLY A 33 15.51 -8.31 -2.22
CA GLY A 33 15.61 -9.70 -1.75
C GLY A 33 14.93 -9.94 -0.39
N GLU A 34 14.01 -9.06 0.02
CA GLU A 34 13.24 -9.22 1.26
C GLU A 34 12.26 -10.39 1.17
N PHE A 35 11.88 -10.77 -0.06
CA PHE A 35 11.15 -12.01 -0.33
C PHE A 35 12.10 -13.08 -0.86
N PRO A 36 12.32 -14.18 -0.13
CA PRO A 36 13.07 -15.32 -0.63
C PRO A 36 12.47 -15.87 -1.93
N VAL A 37 13.31 -16.50 -2.76
CA VAL A 37 12.82 -17.20 -3.95
C VAL A 37 11.82 -18.28 -3.53
N GLY A 38 10.68 -18.34 -4.22
CA GLY A 38 9.59 -19.26 -3.88
C GLY A 38 8.74 -18.83 -2.68
N HIS A 39 8.99 -17.64 -2.11
CA HIS A 39 8.16 -17.11 -1.03
C HIS A 39 6.72 -16.92 -1.49
N ARG A 40 5.78 -17.49 -0.73
CA ARG A 40 4.36 -17.36 -0.99
C ARG A 40 3.85 -16.02 -0.48
N MET A 41 3.57 -15.10 -1.39
CA MET A 41 2.90 -13.84 -1.06
C MET A 41 1.43 -14.09 -0.72
N VAL A 42 1.07 -13.91 0.56
CA VAL A 42 -0.31 -14.03 1.04
C VAL A 42 -0.95 -12.65 1.08
N ILE A 43 -2.06 -12.49 0.36
CA ILE A 43 -2.76 -11.19 0.21
C ILE A 43 -3.11 -10.57 1.56
N GLN A 44 -3.69 -11.34 2.48
CA GLN A 44 -4.10 -10.83 3.80
C GLN A 44 -2.90 -10.33 4.61
N SER A 45 -1.81 -11.11 4.63
CA SER A 45 -0.60 -10.73 5.35
C SER A 45 0.05 -9.48 4.76
N LEU A 46 0.02 -9.30 3.43
CA LEU A 46 0.51 -8.07 2.78
C LEU A 46 -0.39 -6.88 3.07
N ALA A 47 -1.72 -7.07 3.08
CA ALA A 47 -2.69 -6.03 3.39
C ALA A 47 -2.50 -5.50 4.82
N GLU A 48 -2.33 -6.40 5.79
CA GLU A 48 -2.01 -6.06 7.18
C GLU A 48 -0.69 -5.30 7.30
N GLN A 49 0.38 -5.79 6.66
CA GLN A 49 1.70 -5.15 6.68
C GLN A 49 1.69 -3.75 6.07
N PHE A 50 0.89 -3.54 5.03
CA PHE A 50 0.83 -2.25 4.33
C PHE A 50 -0.27 -1.33 4.88
N GLY A 51 -1.10 -1.79 5.81
CA GLY A 51 -2.19 -0.99 6.39
C GLY A 51 -3.30 -0.66 5.39
N VAL A 52 -3.53 -1.55 4.42
CA VAL A 52 -4.53 -1.38 3.35
C VAL A 52 -5.54 -2.52 3.35
N SER A 53 -6.63 -2.39 2.59
CA SER A 53 -7.54 -3.51 2.37
C SER A 53 -6.97 -4.55 1.40
N ALA A 54 -7.57 -5.73 1.36
CA ALA A 54 -7.15 -6.82 0.49
C ALA A 54 -7.31 -6.52 -1.02
N THR A 55 -8.28 -5.67 -1.39
CA THR A 55 -8.61 -5.33 -2.78
C THR A 55 -7.43 -4.72 -3.55
N PRO A 56 -6.80 -3.62 -3.11
CA PRO A 56 -5.64 -3.06 -3.81
C PRO A 56 -4.43 -4.00 -3.84
N VAL A 57 -4.27 -4.87 -2.84
CA VAL A 57 -3.19 -5.87 -2.82
C VAL A 57 -3.43 -6.94 -3.88
N ARG A 58 -4.66 -7.43 -4.00
CA ARG A 58 -5.04 -8.38 -5.05
C ARG A 58 -4.81 -7.78 -6.44
N GLU A 59 -5.24 -6.54 -6.66
CA GLU A 59 -5.07 -5.81 -7.93
C GLU A 59 -3.61 -5.47 -8.27
N ALA A 60 -2.71 -5.50 -7.29
CA ALA A 60 -1.27 -5.31 -7.48
C ALA A 60 -0.55 -6.61 -7.88
N LEU A 61 -1.13 -7.78 -7.59
CA LEU A 61 -0.53 -9.10 -7.82
C LEU A 61 -1.05 -9.81 -9.07
N VAL A 62 -2.14 -9.31 -9.69
CA VAL A 62 -2.72 -9.84 -10.94
C VAL A 62 -2.26 -9.03 -12.15
#